data_AF-A0A1S3JVN3-F1
#
_entry.id   AF-A0A1S3JVN3-F1
#
_cell.length_a   1.000
_cell.length_b   1.000
_cell.length_c   1.000
_cell.angle_alpha   90.00
_cell.angle_beta   90.00
_cell.angle_gamma   90.00
#
_symmetry.space_group_name_H-M   'P 1'
#
loop_
_entity.id
_entity.type
_entity.pdbx_description
1 polymer ?
#
loop_
_entity_poly.entity_id
_entity_poly.type
_entity_poly.pdbx_seq_one_letter_code
_entity_poly.pdbx_strand_id
1 'polypeptide(L)'
;MSALRMGIEDMEYLGETPVPKQRPLAKKLAMYTRPLEDIDCGSIDGSKSKKLPDGDLIKVDIIKGDCNPKQIGYKLKLGPDVDWRKELKLVEDTMQKPDIQLCRCQDERREHVVYVMADLLETHQLVLCKAKTFGVMKPVYLVQDAPEKIIGGSLITFEWIKD
;
A
#
# COMPACT_ATOMS: atom_id res chain seq x y z
N MET A 1 34.30 -19.92 -53.76
CA MET A 1 33.09 -19.16 -53.39
C MET A 1 32.14 -20.13 -52.69
N SER A 2 32.23 -20.21 -51.36
CA SER A 2 31.33 -21.04 -50.54
C SER A 2 30.41 -20.11 -49.76
N ALA A 3 29.11 -20.24 -50.00
CA ALA A 3 28.07 -19.61 -49.20
C ALA A 3 27.76 -20.52 -48.00
N LEU A 4 27.79 -19.94 -46.80
CA LEU A 4 27.40 -20.58 -45.56
C LEU A 4 26.55 -19.59 -44.76
N ARG A 5 25.30 -20.00 -44.46
CA ARG A 5 24.61 -19.94 -43.14
C ARG A 5 24.37 -18.53 -42.54
N MET A 6 23.27 -18.18 -41.86
CA MET A 6 22.26 -18.92 -41.07
C MET A 6 20.94 -18.14 -41.07
N GLY A 7 19.83 -18.85 -40.87
CA GLY A 7 18.54 -18.28 -40.52
C GLY A 7 18.56 -17.68 -39.11
N ILE A 8 17.82 -16.58 -38.95
CA ILE A 8 17.55 -15.93 -37.68
C ILE A 8 16.21 -16.50 -37.21
N GLU A 9 16.25 -17.33 -36.17
CA GLU A 9 15.07 -17.67 -35.37
C GLU A 9 15.04 -16.70 -34.19
N ASP A 10 14.19 -15.68 -34.28
CA ASP A 10 13.87 -14.81 -33.15
C ASP A 10 12.97 -15.57 -32.17
N MET A 11 13.60 -16.20 -31.18
CA MET A 11 12.94 -16.69 -29.97
C MET A 11 12.64 -15.48 -29.07
N GLU A 12 11.41 -14.96 -29.13
CA GLU A 12 10.90 -14.06 -28.10
C GLU A 12 10.75 -14.82 -26.77
N TYR A 13 11.78 -14.74 -25.94
CA TYR A 13 11.71 -15.18 -24.55
C TYR A 13 10.89 -14.15 -23.78
N LEU A 14 9.57 -14.37 -23.69
CA LEU A 14 8.72 -13.72 -22.68
C LEU A 14 9.16 -14.22 -21.31
N GLY A 15 10.18 -13.57 -20.74
CA GLY A 15 10.57 -13.78 -19.36
C GLY A 15 9.39 -13.44 -18.46
N GLU A 16 8.80 -14.47 -17.86
CA GLU A 16 7.84 -14.29 -16.76
C GLU A 16 8.49 -13.38 -15.72
N THR A 17 7.90 -12.21 -15.50
CA THR A 17 8.29 -11.34 -14.39
C THR A 17 8.26 -12.18 -13.11
N PRO A 18 9.36 -12.23 -12.35
CA PRO A 18 9.42 -13.08 -11.17
C PRO A 18 8.32 -12.65 -10.20
N VAL A 19 7.37 -13.55 -9.94
CA VAL A 19 6.34 -13.35 -8.92
C VAL A 19 7.08 -13.10 -7.59
N PRO A 20 6.87 -11.94 -6.93
CA PRO A 20 7.55 -11.65 -5.67
C PRO A 20 7.29 -12.79 -4.68
N LYS A 21 8.36 -13.41 -4.18
CA LYS A 21 8.25 -14.44 -3.14
C LYS A 21 7.46 -13.83 -1.98
N GLN A 22 6.29 -14.40 -1.67
CA GLN A 22 5.45 -13.91 -0.57
C GLN A 22 6.27 -13.86 0.72
N ARG A 23 6.42 -12.64 1.25
CA ARG A 23 7.25 -12.35 2.42
C ARG A 23 6.66 -13.01 3.68
N PRO A 24 7.45 -13.35 4.72
CA PRO A 24 6.97 -14.06 5.91
C PRO A 24 5.77 -13.40 6.62
N LEU A 25 5.77 -12.06 6.69
CA LEU A 25 4.66 -11.26 7.23
C LEU A 25 3.37 -11.43 6.41
N ALA A 26 3.51 -11.52 5.08
CA ALA A 26 2.40 -11.71 4.16
C ALA A 26 1.73 -13.08 4.34
N LYS A 27 2.41 -14.08 4.89
CA LYS A 27 1.77 -15.37 5.28
C LYS A 27 0.88 -15.23 6.50
N LYS A 28 1.33 -14.46 7.52
CA LYS A 28 0.54 -14.22 8.75
C LYS A 28 -0.62 -13.26 8.51
N LEU A 29 -0.47 -12.34 7.56
CA LEU A 29 -1.48 -11.37 7.16
C LEU A 29 -2.16 -11.72 5.84
N ALA A 30 -2.03 -12.96 5.34
CA ALA A 30 -2.50 -13.35 4.01
C ALA A 30 -3.97 -13.02 3.76
N MET A 31 -4.81 -13.12 4.79
CA MET A 31 -6.23 -12.78 4.73
C MET A 31 -6.51 -11.27 4.59
N TYR A 32 -5.55 -10.43 4.99
CA TYR A 32 -5.58 -8.97 4.97
C TYR A 32 -4.80 -8.36 3.80
N THR A 33 -4.10 -9.19 3.02
CA THR A 33 -3.32 -8.74 1.85
C THR A 33 -4.23 -8.26 0.74
N ARG A 34 -4.05 -7.01 0.30
CA ARG A 34 -4.80 -6.39 -0.80
C ARG A 34 -3.85 -5.58 -1.69
N PRO A 35 -4.01 -5.60 -3.02
CA PRO A 35 -3.36 -4.62 -3.87
C PRO A 35 -3.96 -3.22 -3.62
N LEU A 36 -3.20 -2.17 -3.89
CA LEU A 36 -3.57 -0.79 -3.62
C LEU A 36 -4.85 -0.39 -4.36
N GLU A 37 -5.04 -0.90 -5.57
CA GLU A 37 -6.24 -0.71 -6.39
C GLU A 37 -7.50 -1.39 -5.82
N ASP A 38 -7.35 -2.44 -4.99
CA ASP A 38 -8.49 -3.05 -4.29
C ASP A 38 -8.84 -2.30 -3.01
N ILE A 39 -7.87 -1.56 -2.45
CA ILE A 39 -8.09 -0.66 -1.30
C ILE A 39 -8.78 0.61 -1.77
N ASP A 40 -8.39 1.15 -2.93
CA ASP A 40 -8.96 2.35 -3.49
C ASP A 40 -10.38 2.12 -4.03
N CYS A 41 -11.37 2.71 -3.37
CA CYS A 41 -12.75 2.72 -3.87
C CYS A 41 -13.01 3.86 -4.88
N GLY A 42 -11.99 4.66 -5.22
CA GLY A 42 -12.06 5.87 -6.05
C GLY A 42 -11.79 5.69 -7.54
N SER A 43 -12.42 4.71 -8.21
CA SER A 43 -12.48 4.72 -9.69
C SER A 43 -13.80 5.37 -10.15
N ILE A 44 -13.70 6.57 -10.71
CA ILE A 44 -14.80 7.40 -11.25
C ILE A 44 -15.27 6.87 -12.62
N ASP A 45 -15.47 5.57 -12.77
CA ASP A 45 -16.01 4.99 -14.00
C ASP A 45 -17.03 3.92 -13.67
N GLY A 46 -18.17 4.32 -13.07
CA GLY A 46 -19.41 3.53 -12.98
C GLY A 46 -19.31 2.12 -12.35
N SER A 47 -18.14 1.77 -11.84
CA SER A 47 -17.75 0.45 -11.40
C SER A 47 -18.02 0.39 -9.92
N LYS A 48 -18.93 -0.50 -9.52
CA LYS A 48 -19.31 -0.74 -8.12
C LYS A 48 -18.09 -0.59 -7.21
N SER A 49 -18.14 0.37 -6.28
CA SER A 49 -17.14 0.54 -5.22
C SER A 49 -16.88 -0.84 -4.60
N LYS A 50 -15.67 -1.38 -4.77
CA LYS A 50 -15.30 -2.65 -4.14
C LYS A 50 -15.36 -2.44 -2.63
N LYS A 51 -16.34 -3.05 -1.98
CA LYS A 51 -16.43 -3.04 -0.52
C LYS A 51 -15.32 -3.92 0.02
N LEU A 52 -14.51 -3.38 0.91
CA LEU A 52 -13.53 -4.18 1.64
C LEU A 52 -14.28 -5.18 2.57
N PRO A 53 -13.65 -6.30 2.96
CA PRO A 53 -14.31 -7.37 3.72
C PRO A 53 -15.03 -6.92 4.99
N ASP A 54 -14.51 -5.89 5.66
CA ASP A 54 -15.08 -5.34 6.89
C ASP A 54 -16.15 -4.27 6.63
N GLY A 55 -16.51 -4.00 5.37
CA GLY A 55 -17.44 -2.95 4.99
C GLY A 55 -16.81 -1.56 4.85
N ASP A 56 -15.50 -1.45 5.13
CA ASP A 56 -14.74 -0.22 5.02
C ASP A 56 -14.75 0.32 3.58
N LEU A 57 -14.75 1.65 3.47
CA LEU A 57 -14.51 2.36 2.21
C LEU A 57 -13.31 3.29 2.41
N ILE A 58 -12.26 3.06 1.62
CA ILE A 58 -11.03 3.83 1.67
C ILE A 58 -10.76 4.41 0.29
N LYS A 59 -10.53 5.71 0.20
CA LYS A 59 -10.09 6.36 -1.04
C LYS A 59 -8.59 6.58 -0.98
N VAL A 60 -7.91 6.30 -2.07
CA VAL A 60 -6.45 6.50 -2.17
C VAL A 60 -6.17 7.54 -3.24
N ASP A 61 -5.57 8.66 -2.84
CA ASP A 61 -5.09 9.67 -3.79
C ASP A 61 -3.56 9.68 -3.80
N ILE A 62 -2.95 9.63 -4.99
CA ILE A 62 -1.49 9.68 -5.18
C ILE A 62 -1.13 10.93 -6.00
N ILE A 63 -0.44 11.87 -5.37
CA ILE A 63 0.09 13.07 -6.03
C ILE A 63 1.59 12.87 -6.25
N LYS A 64 2.00 12.70 -7.50
CA LYS A 64 3.41 12.51 -7.87
C LYS A 64 4.14 13.85 -7.94
N GLY A 65 5.39 13.89 -7.47
CA GLY A 65 6.23 15.09 -7.50
C GLY A 65 5.92 16.13 -6.41
N ASP A 66 5.11 15.77 -5.41
CA ASP A 66 4.69 16.66 -4.33
C ASP A 66 5.74 16.79 -3.22
N CYS A 67 6.63 15.79 -3.08
CA CYS A 67 7.67 15.80 -2.06
C CYS A 67 9.07 15.51 -2.64
N ASN A 68 10.09 15.52 -1.78
CA ASN A 68 11.46 15.20 -2.17
C ASN A 68 11.50 13.82 -2.87
N PRO A 69 12.21 13.66 -4.01
CA PRO A 69 12.30 12.38 -4.73
C PRO A 69 12.80 11.20 -3.91
N LYS A 70 13.53 11.44 -2.82
CA LYS A 70 14.01 10.40 -1.89
C LYS A 70 13.03 10.08 -0.77
N GLN A 71 11.91 10.80 -0.69
CA GLN A 71 10.92 10.66 0.36
C GLN A 71 9.57 10.26 -0.21
N ILE A 72 8.75 9.66 0.63
CA ILE A 72 7.33 9.45 0.37
C ILE A 72 6.57 10.19 1.47
N GLY A 73 5.61 11.02 1.08
CA GLY A 73 4.64 11.59 1.99
C GLY A 73 3.47 10.64 2.19
N TYR A 74 3.11 10.37 3.43
CA TYR A 74 1.93 9.60 3.80
C TYR A 74 0.98 10.50 4.55
N LYS A 75 -0.28 10.56 4.09
CA LYS A 75 -1.37 11.24 4.76
C LYS A 75 -2.47 10.24 5.09
N LEU A 76 -2.97 10.28 6.31
CA LEU A 76 -4.19 9.57 6.70
C LEU A 76 -5.28 10.61 6.97
N LYS A 77 -6.48 10.35 6.46
CA LYS A 77 -7.69 11.16 6.67
C LYS A 77 -8.84 10.30 7.18
N LEU A 78 -9.70 10.89 8.01
CA LEU A 78 -10.99 10.30 8.40
C LEU A 78 -12.13 11.12 7.80
N GLY A 79 -13.05 10.43 7.15
CA GLY A 79 -14.31 10.99 6.69
C GLY A 79 -15.23 11.38 7.85
N PRO A 80 -16.36 12.04 7.55
CA PRO A 80 -17.38 12.30 8.56
C PRO A 80 -17.89 10.96 9.14
N ASP A 81 -18.13 10.93 10.45
CA ASP A 81 -18.70 9.77 11.18
C ASP A 81 -17.81 8.51 11.25
N VAL A 82 -16.51 8.64 10.97
CA VAL A 82 -15.51 7.60 11.24
C VAL A 82 -14.79 7.88 12.56
N ASP A 83 -15.27 7.25 13.63
CA ASP A 83 -14.83 7.57 15.00
C ASP A 83 -13.74 6.63 15.53
N TRP A 84 -13.62 5.43 14.95
CA TRP A 84 -12.61 4.46 15.39
C TRP A 84 -11.21 4.87 14.95
N ARG A 85 -10.25 4.83 15.88
CA ARG A 85 -8.83 5.11 15.61
C ARG A 85 -8.31 4.29 14.43
N LYS A 86 -7.66 4.99 13.51
CA LYS A 86 -6.97 4.41 12.35
C LYS A 86 -5.48 4.74 12.40
N GLU A 87 -4.67 3.82 11.93
CA GLU A 87 -3.22 4.01 11.82
C GLU A 87 -2.70 3.51 10.49
N LEU A 88 -1.65 4.17 10.01
CA LEU A 88 -0.81 3.70 8.93
C LEU A 88 0.56 3.36 9.50
N LYS A 89 1.11 2.19 9.17
CA LYS A 89 2.39 1.70 9.68
C LYS A 89 3.25 1.12 8.58
N LEU A 90 4.56 1.20 8.76
CA LEU A 90 5.53 0.35 8.08
C LEU A 90 5.98 -0.73 9.06
N VAL A 91 5.76 -1.99 8.68
CA VAL A 91 6.12 -3.16 9.47
C VAL A 91 7.29 -3.87 8.80
N GLU A 92 8.38 -4.09 9.52
CA GLU A 92 9.57 -4.75 8.97
C GLU A 92 9.29 -6.23 8.68
N ASP A 93 9.75 -6.72 7.52
CA ASP A 93 9.53 -8.09 7.06
C ASP A 93 10.02 -9.19 8.02
N THR A 94 11.09 -8.90 8.77
CA THR A 94 11.74 -9.86 9.69
C THR A 94 11.22 -9.77 11.12
N MET A 95 10.37 -8.79 11.44
CA MET A 95 9.87 -8.52 12.81
C MET A 95 11.00 -8.32 13.85
N GLN A 96 12.20 -7.90 13.43
CA GLN A 96 13.35 -7.71 14.33
C GLN A 96 13.42 -6.27 14.86
N LYS A 97 12.94 -5.32 14.07
CA LYS A 97 12.83 -3.90 14.40
C LYS A 97 11.40 -3.52 14.79
N PRO A 98 11.24 -2.47 15.61
CA PRO A 98 9.93 -1.94 15.91
C PRO A 98 9.23 -1.39 14.66
N ASP A 99 7.91 -1.56 14.60
CA ASP A 99 7.07 -0.95 13.58
C ASP A 99 7.24 0.57 13.57
N ILE A 100 7.31 1.15 12.38
CA ILE A 100 7.32 2.60 12.20
C ILE A 100 5.88 3.05 12.05
N GLN A 101 5.37 3.78 13.04
CA GLN A 101 4.07 4.41 12.93
C GLN A 101 4.18 5.66 12.04
N LEU A 102 3.49 5.64 10.90
CA LEU A 102 3.45 6.76 9.96
C LEU A 102 2.39 7.78 10.37
N CYS A 103 1.14 7.37 10.42
CA CYS A 103 0.02 8.28 10.68
C CYS A 103 -0.92 7.67 11.72
N ARG A 104 -1.59 8.52 12.49
CA ARG A 104 -2.67 8.13 13.41
C ARG A 104 -3.74 9.21 13.36
N CYS A 105 -4.98 8.77 13.16
CA CYS A 105 -6.15 9.63 13.22
C CYS A 105 -7.19 9.04 14.16
N GLN A 106 -7.84 9.91 14.93
CA GLN A 106 -8.93 9.60 15.84
C GLN A 106 -9.65 10.92 16.17
N ASP A 107 -10.98 10.89 16.22
CA ASP A 107 -11.84 12.00 16.66
C ASP A 107 -11.51 13.35 15.96
N GLU A 108 -10.94 14.30 16.71
CA GLU A 108 -10.62 15.67 16.27
C GLU A 108 -9.32 15.75 15.45
N ARG A 109 -8.44 14.75 15.53
CA ARG A 109 -7.20 14.68 14.72
C ARG A 109 -7.47 13.91 13.45
N ARG A 110 -8.21 14.55 12.54
CA ARG A 110 -8.69 13.93 11.30
C ARG A 110 -7.65 13.81 10.20
N GLU A 111 -6.53 14.53 10.29
CA GLU A 111 -5.46 14.39 9.31
C GLU A 111 -4.06 14.67 9.84
N HIS A 112 -3.08 13.93 9.31
CA HIS A 112 -1.66 14.15 9.56
C HIS A 112 -0.83 13.64 8.38
N VAL A 113 0.27 14.34 8.06
CA VAL A 113 1.22 13.95 7.01
C VAL A 113 2.56 13.61 7.64
N VAL A 114 3.13 12.47 7.27
CA VAL A 114 4.48 12.06 7.67
C VAL A 114 5.30 11.68 6.45
N TYR A 115 6.55 12.13 6.44
CA TYR A 115 7.51 11.84 5.38
C TYR A 115 8.52 10.81 5.86
N VAL A 116 8.78 9.82 5.02
CA VAL A 116 9.79 8.79 5.27
C VAL A 116 10.65 8.56 4.02
N MET A 117 11.80 7.92 4.17
CA MET A 117 12.65 7.58 3.02
C MET A 117 11.97 6.53 2.13
N ALA A 118 12.13 6.68 0.82
CA ALA A 118 11.50 5.81 -0.18
C ALA A 118 12.03 4.36 -0.14
N ASP A 119 13.29 4.19 0.23
CA ASP A 119 13.96 2.89 0.37
C ASP A 119 13.37 2.01 1.50
N LEU A 120 12.59 2.57 2.42
CA LEU A 120 11.98 1.78 3.49
C LEU A 120 10.99 0.73 2.96
N LEU A 121 10.37 0.94 1.80
CA LEU A 121 9.49 -0.06 1.18
C LEU A 121 10.23 -1.31 0.68
N GLU A 122 11.57 -1.25 0.56
CA GLU A 122 12.39 -2.43 0.24
C GLU A 122 12.41 -3.44 1.40
N THR A 123 12.28 -2.96 2.64
CA THR A 123 12.45 -3.76 3.87
C THR A 123 11.21 -3.80 4.76
N HIS A 124 10.23 -2.92 4.48
CA HIS A 124 9.00 -2.80 5.26
C HIS A 124 7.77 -2.92 4.37
N GLN A 125 6.67 -3.32 5.01
CA GLN A 125 5.36 -3.44 4.41
C GLN A 125 4.43 -2.36 4.92
N LEU A 126 3.65 -1.77 4.02
CA LEU A 126 2.66 -0.78 4.36
C LEU A 126 1.37 -1.44 4.86
N VAL A 127 1.00 -1.12 6.11
CA VAL A 127 -0.15 -1.74 6.80
C VAL A 127 -1.10 -0.67 7.32
N LEU A 128 -2.37 -0.81 6.98
CA LEU A 128 -3.47 -0.07 7.58
C LEU A 128 -4.00 -0.84 8.79
N CYS A 129 -4.16 -0.14 9.90
CA CYS A 129 -4.67 -0.68 11.15
C CYS A 129 -5.92 0.07 11.61
N LYS A 130 -6.82 -0.65 12.26
CA LYS A 130 -8.07 -0.13 12.83
C LYS A 130 -8.19 -0.61 14.27
N ALA A 131 -8.63 0.26 15.16
CA ALA A 131 -9.02 -0.14 16.51
C ALA A 131 -10.26 -1.03 16.45
N LYS A 132 -10.28 -2.10 17.24
CA LYS A 132 -11.43 -2.99 17.44
C LYS A 132 -11.88 -2.92 18.91
N THR A 133 -12.83 -3.79 19.30
CA THR A 133 -13.35 -3.88 20.66
C THR A 133 -12.25 -3.75 21.72
N PHE A 134 -12.48 -2.93 22.75
CA PHE A 134 -11.52 -2.56 23.79
C PHE A 134 -10.31 -1.73 23.31
N GLY A 135 -10.40 -1.08 22.14
CA GLY A 135 -9.36 -0.18 21.63
C GLY A 135 -8.11 -0.91 21.10
N VAL A 136 -8.16 -2.23 20.95
CA VAL A 136 -7.03 -3.01 20.46
C VAL A 136 -6.81 -2.72 18.98
N MET A 137 -5.63 -2.22 18.62
CA MET A 137 -5.25 -2.00 17.23
C MET A 137 -5.02 -3.34 16.53
N LYS A 138 -5.70 -3.56 15.41
CA LYS A 138 -5.52 -4.74 14.55
C LYS A 138 -5.09 -4.31 13.14
N PRO A 139 -4.15 -5.03 12.52
CA PRO A 139 -3.92 -4.89 11.08
C PRO A 139 -5.18 -5.34 10.35
N VAL A 140 -5.63 -4.56 9.38
CA VAL A 140 -6.83 -4.86 8.58
C VAL A 140 -6.53 -4.92 7.09
N TYR A 141 -5.56 -4.14 6.60
CA TYR A 141 -5.11 -4.20 5.22
C TYR A 141 -3.59 -4.13 5.14
N LEU A 142 -3.00 -5.10 4.44
CA LEU A 142 -1.61 -5.09 4.02
C LEU A 142 -1.58 -4.71 2.53
N VAL A 143 -0.94 -3.59 2.18
CA VAL A 143 -0.82 -3.12 0.80
C VAL A 143 0.32 -3.88 0.12
N GLN A 144 -0.02 -4.90 -0.67
CA GLN A 144 0.97 -5.85 -1.19
C GLN A 144 1.91 -5.22 -2.22
N ASP A 145 1.35 -4.43 -3.12
CA ASP A 145 2.00 -3.83 -4.28
C ASP A 145 2.50 -2.40 -4.00
N ALA A 146 2.61 -2.03 -2.72
CA ALA A 146 3.14 -0.74 -2.30
C ALA A 146 4.53 -0.47 -2.90
N PRO A 147 5.52 -1.40 -2.84
CA PRO A 147 6.85 -1.15 -3.42
C PRO A 147 6.85 -0.86 -4.92
N GLU A 148 5.89 -1.41 -5.67
CA GLU A 148 5.78 -1.24 -7.12
C GLU A 148 4.97 0.00 -7.51
N LYS A 149 3.96 0.36 -6.72
CA LYS A 149 3.01 1.45 -7.03
C LYS A 149 3.39 2.78 -6.40
N ILE A 150 4.09 2.75 -5.27
CA ILE A 150 4.47 3.93 -4.50
C ILE A 150 5.93 4.25 -4.79
N ILE A 151 6.15 5.37 -5.48
CA ILE A 151 7.49 5.85 -5.83
C ILE A 151 7.87 7.06 -4.99
N GLY A 152 9.17 7.25 -4.78
CA GLY A 152 9.72 8.44 -4.15
C GLY A 152 9.29 9.73 -4.88
N GLY A 153 9.11 10.80 -4.11
CA GLY A 153 8.54 12.07 -4.57
C GLY A 153 7.01 12.12 -4.55
N SER A 154 6.32 11.07 -4.11
CA SER A 154 4.85 11.04 -4.06
C SER A 154 4.31 11.38 -2.68
N LEU A 155 3.20 12.13 -2.63
CA LEU A 155 2.31 12.22 -1.48
C LEU A 155 1.12 11.29 -1.69
N ILE A 156 0.90 10.36 -0.76
CA ILE A 156 -0.21 9.41 -0.81
C ILE A 156 -1.15 9.69 0.34
N THR A 157 -2.42 9.89 0.01
CA THR A 157 -3.48 10.10 0.98
C THR A 157 -4.37 8.87 1.03
N PHE A 158 -4.49 8.27 2.22
CA PHE A 158 -5.52 7.29 2.54
C PHE A 158 -6.65 8.01 3.27
N GLU A 159 -7.83 8.06 2.69
CA GLU A 159 -9.03 8.63 3.30
C GLU A 159 -10.01 7.52 3.66
N TRP A 160 -10.22 7.30 4.96
CA TRP A 160 -11.21 6.36 5.46
C TRP A 160 -12.59 7.02 5.43
N ILE A 161 -13.35 6.76 4.38
CA ILE A 161 -14.66 7.39 4.15
C ILE A 161 -15.73 6.74 5.02
N LYS A 162 -15.62 5.42 5.24
CA LYS A 162 -16.61 4.64 5.99
C LYS A 162 -15.96 3.50 6.76
N ASP A 163 -16.48 3.24 7.95
CA ASP A 163 -16.09 2.14 8.85
C ASP A 163 -16.97 0.89 8.79
#